data_AF-A0A0U3Q2M6-F1
#
_entry.id   AF-A0A0U3Q2M6-F1
#
_cell.length_a   1.000
_cell.length_b   1.000
_cell.length_c   1.000
_cell.angle_alpha   90.00
_cell.angle_beta   90.00
_cell.angle_gamma   90.00
#
_symmetry.space_group_name_H-M   'P 1'
#
loop_
_entity.id
_entity.type
_entity.pdbx_description
1 polymer ?
#
loop_
_entity_poly.entity_id
_entity_poly.type
_entity_poly.pdbx_seq_one_letter_code
_entity_poly.pdbx_strand_id
1 'polypeptide(L)' 'MQAFAASNPDVDAIYSACGPPVLGAIEARKKSDPFKPGLLLVGFDALPDEANAILAGTETASIAQFPKKWAPPR' A
#
# COMPACT_ATOMS: atom_id res chain seq x y z
N MET A 1 0.75 11.79 -0.77
CA MET A 1 -0.58 11.28 -0.37
C MET A 1 -1.46 12.28 0.37
N GLN A 2 -0.95 13.12 1.28
CA GLN A 2 -1.79 14.07 2.04
C GLN A 2 -2.68 14.99 1.18
N ALA A 3 -2.11 15.64 0.15
CA ALA A 3 -2.90 16.52 -0.74
C ALA A 3 -4.00 15.75 -1.50
N PHE A 4 -3.67 14.58 -2.05
CA PHE A 4 -4.65 13.72 -2.72
C PHE A 4 -5.80 13.36 -1.77
N ALA A 5 -5.46 12.94 -0.56
CA ALA A 5 -6.45 12.53 0.42
C ALA A 5 -7.38 13.66 0.87
N ALA A 6 -6.82 14.86 1.10
CA ALA A 6 -7.60 16.04 1.44
C ALA A 6 -8.59 16.43 0.32
N SER A 7 -8.22 16.19 -0.94
CA SER A 7 -9.09 16.43 -2.10
C SER A 7 -10.05 15.28 -2.41
N ASN A 8 -9.81 14.08 -1.86
CA ASN A 8 -10.57 12.86 -2.15
C ASN A 8 -10.84 12.07 -0.86
N PRO A 9 -11.54 12.65 0.13
CA PRO A 9 -11.70 12.02 1.44
C PRO A 9 -12.50 10.71 1.39
N ASP A 10 -13.39 10.57 0.40
CA ASP A 10 -14.35 9.47 0.30
C ASP A 10 -13.87 8.26 -0.52
N VAL A 11 -12.60 8.26 -0.96
CA VAL A 11 -12.04 7.13 -1.72
C VAL A 11 -12.05 5.86 -0.87
N ASP A 12 -12.42 4.73 -1.49
CA ASP A 12 -12.54 3.44 -0.80
C ASP A 12 -11.22 2.65 -0.76
N ALA A 13 -10.34 2.85 -1.74
CA ALA A 13 -9.08 2.10 -1.85
C ALA A 13 -7.96 2.87 -2.56
N ILE A 14 -6.72 2.56 -2.19
CA ILE A 14 -5.50 3.02 -2.86
C ILE A 14 -4.65 1.80 -3.20
N TYR A 15 -4.18 1.75 -4.45
CA TYR A 15 -3.24 0.75 -4.93
C TYR A 15 -1.91 1.40 -5.32
N SER A 16 -0.80 0.84 -4.84
CA SER A 16 0.55 1.24 -5.22
C SER A 16 1.13 0.25 -6.21
N ALA A 17 1.62 0.74 -7.36
CA ALA A 17 2.17 -0.12 -8.42
C ALA A 17 3.57 -0.68 -8.13
N CYS A 18 4.19 -0.25 -7.03
CA CYS A 18 5.44 -0.78 -6.47
C CYS A 18 5.44 -0.57 -4.95
N GLY A 19 6.37 -1.17 -4.20
CA GLY A 19 6.37 -1.12 -2.73
C GLY A 19 6.53 0.29 -2.11
N PRO A 20 7.49 1.13 -2.56
CA PRO A 20 7.81 2.38 -1.87
C PRO A 20 6.66 3.39 -1.69
N PRO A 21 5.76 3.59 -2.66
CA PRO A 21 4.63 4.51 -2.48
C PRO A 21 3.59 4.05 -1.45
N VAL A 22 3.49 2.75 -1.12
CA VAL A 22 2.57 2.27 -0.06
C VAL A 22 3.04 2.74 1.31
N LEU A 23 4.35 2.71 1.56
CA LEU A 23 4.96 3.23 2.79
C LEU A 23 4.74 4.75 2.92
N GLY A 24 4.83 5.50 1.82
CA GLY A 24 4.51 6.92 1.78
C GLY A 24 3.04 7.22 2.11
N ALA A 25 2.11 6.31 1.79
CA ALA A 25 0.71 6.41 2.19
C ALA A 25 0.54 6.13 3.70
N ILE A 26 1.23 5.13 4.24
CA ILE A 26 1.21 4.82 5.68
C ILE A 26 1.73 6.01 6.51
N GLU A 27 2.87 6.59 6.12
CA GLU A 27 3.44 7.76 6.83
C GLU A 27 2.53 8.98 6.73
N ALA A 28 1.85 9.16 5.59
CA ALA A 28 0.86 10.22 5.45
C ALA A 28 -0.28 10.10 6.47
N ARG A 29 -0.77 8.87 6.73
CA ARG A 29 -1.83 8.57 7.70
C ARG A 29 -1.40 8.82 9.14
N LYS A 30 -0.14 8.54 9.50
CA LYS A 30 0.39 8.77 10.86
C LYS A 30 0.37 10.25 11.27
N LYS A 31 0.59 11.17 10.32
CA LYS A 31 0.65 12.61 10.61
C LYS A 31 -0.74 13.23 10.81
N SER A 32 -1.69 12.77 10.01
CA SER A 32 -3.12 13.08 10.04
C SER A 32 -3.74 12.01 9.14
N ASP A 33 -4.80 11.32 9.55
CA ASP A 33 -5.50 10.38 8.66
C ASP A 33 -6.68 11.09 7.98
N PRO A 34 -6.49 11.71 6.80
CA PRO A 34 -7.55 12.37 6.04
C PRO A 34 -8.45 11.40 5.28
N PHE A 35 -8.18 10.09 5.32
CA PHE A 35 -8.96 9.12 4.56
C PHE A 35 -10.16 8.61 5.35
N LYS A 36 -11.19 8.21 4.61
CA LYS A 36 -12.34 7.49 5.14
C LYS A 36 -11.92 6.27 5.99
N PRO A 37 -12.55 6.05 7.16
CA PRO A 37 -12.37 4.83 7.93
C PRO A 37 -12.65 3.59 7.08
N GLY A 38 -11.78 2.58 7.16
CA GLY A 38 -11.91 1.35 6.38
C GLY A 38 -11.36 1.44 4.95
N LEU A 39 -10.68 2.53 4.57
CA LEU A 39 -9.89 2.60 3.34
C LEU A 39 -8.98 1.38 3.21
N LEU A 40 -9.04 0.71 2.06
CA LEU A 40 -8.12 -0.37 1.71
C LEU A 40 -6.82 0.23 1.14
N LEU A 41 -5.67 -0.18 1.69
CA LEU A 41 -4.36 0.20 1.18
C LEU A 41 -3.63 -1.05 0.70
N VAL A 42 -3.37 -1.12 -0.61
CA VAL A 42 -2.78 -2.30 -1.26
C VAL A 42 -1.45 -1.96 -1.91
N GLY A 43 -0.39 -2.65 -1.49
CA GLY A 43 0.96 -2.55 -2.04
C GLY A 43 1.27 -3.57 -3.13
N PHE A 44 2.53 -3.61 -3.51
CA PHE A 44 3.07 -4.46 -4.56
C PHE A 44 4.54 -4.70 -4.26
N ASP A 45 5.06 -5.91 -4.55
CA ASP A 45 6.40 -6.43 -4.23
C ASP A 45 6.43 -7.31 -2.97
N ALA A 46 5.56 -7.05 -1.98
CA ALA A 46 5.51 -7.76 -0.70
C ALA A 46 6.88 -7.79 0.00
N LEU A 47 7.54 -6.64 0.05
CA LEU A 47 8.80 -6.47 0.76
C LEU A 47 8.64 -6.72 2.27
N PRO A 48 9.72 -7.00 3.01
CA PRO A 48 9.64 -7.22 4.46
C PRO A 48 8.90 -6.12 5.23
N ASP A 49 9.06 -4.86 4.82
CA ASP A 49 8.38 -3.72 5.45
C ASP A 49 6.87 -3.71 5.19
N GLU A 50 6.43 -4.11 3.98
CA GLU A 50 5.00 -4.27 3.66
C GLU A 50 4.41 -5.46 4.44
N ALA A 51 5.14 -6.57 4.55
CA ALA A 51 4.71 -7.70 5.37
C ALA A 51 4.51 -7.29 6.85
N ASN A 52 5.45 -6.51 7.40
CA ASN A 52 5.32 -5.96 8.75
C ASN A 52 4.15 -4.97 8.86
N ALA A 53 3.94 -4.12 7.86
CA ALA A 53 2.84 -3.15 7.82
C ALA A 53 1.46 -3.82 7.75
N ILE A 54 1.34 -4.93 7.03
CA ILE A 54 0.12 -5.75 6.96
C ILE A 54 -0.16 -6.38 8.33
N LEU A 55 0.86 -6.97 8.97
CA LEU A 55 0.73 -7.55 10.31
C LEU A 55 0.38 -6.50 11.37
N ALA A 56 0.86 -5.27 11.21
CA ALA A 56 0.53 -4.13 12.07
C ALA A 56 -0.84 -3.50 11.76
N GLY A 57 -1.51 -3.92 10.67
CA GLY A 57 -2.82 -3.40 10.24
C GLY A 57 -2.79 -2.00 9.61
N THR A 58 -1.61 -1.47 9.30
CA THR A 58 -1.47 -0.17 8.62
C THR A 58 -1.52 -0.28 7.09
N GLU A 59 -1.35 -1.51 6.58
CA GLU A 59 -1.55 -1.89 5.19
C GLU A 59 -2.55 -3.04 5.13
N THR A 60 -3.38 -3.10 4.09
CA THR A 60 -4.40 -4.13 3.93
C THR A 60 -3.84 -5.40 3.31
N ALA A 61 -3.06 -5.27 2.24
CA ALA A 61 -2.49 -6.39 1.50
C ALA A 61 -1.36 -5.92 0.57
N SER A 62 -0.51 -6.85 0.12
CA SER A 62 0.48 -6.60 -0.93
C SER A 62 0.56 -7.79 -1.88
N ILE A 63 0.96 -7.54 -3.13
CA ILE A 63 1.10 -8.56 -4.18
C ILE A 63 2.55 -9.01 -4.25
N ALA A 64 2.81 -10.25 -3.83
CA ALA A 64 4.15 -10.85 -3.95
C ALA A 64 4.46 -11.25 -5.39
N GLN A 65 5.65 -10.85 -5.88
CA GLN A 65 6.11 -11.20 -7.21
C GLN A 65 7.14 -12.33 -7.18
N PHE A 66 6.99 -13.31 -8.07
CA PHE A 66 7.99 -14.37 -8.27
C PHE A 66 8.43 -14.49 -9.74
N PRO A 67 9.08 -13.45 -10.33
CA PRO A 67 9.40 -13.43 -11.76
C PRO A 67 10.25 -14.64 -12.18
N LYS A 68 11.18 -15.09 -11.33
CA LYS A 68 12.02 -16.27 -11.58
C LYS A 68 11.23 -17.60 -11.64
N LYS A 69 10.04 -17.67 -11.03
CA LYS A 69 9.15 -18.83 -11.10
C LYS A 69 8.16 -18.75 -12.25
N TRP A 70 7.97 -17.56 -12.83
CA TRP A 70 6.94 -17.29 -13.84
C TRP A 70 7.52 -17.13 -15.24
N ALA A 71 8.81 -16.82 -15.37
CA ALA A 71 9.48 -16.79 -16.66
C ALA A 71 9.63 -18.21 -17.21
N PRO A 72 9.31 -18.45 -18.51
CA PRO A 72 9.68 -19.71 -19.16
C PRO A 72 11.21 -19.87 -19.15
N PRO A 73 11.71 -21.13 -19.13
CA PRO A 73 13.14 -21.37 -19.23
C PRO A 73 13.70 -20.71 -20.51
N ARG A 74 14.85 -20.04 -20.36
CA ARG A 74 15.59 -19.44 -21.48
C ARG A 74 16.33 -20.48 -22.28
#